data_AF-A0A834N0Q9-F1
#
_entry.id   AF-A0A834N0Q9-F1
#
_cell.length_a   1.000
_cell.length_b   1.000
_cell.length_c   1.000
_cell.angle_alpha   90.00
_cell.angle_beta   90.00
_cell.angle_gamma   90.00
#
_symmetry.space_group_name_H-M   'P 1'
#
loop_
_entity.id
_entity.type
_entity.pdbx_description
1 polymer ?
#
loop_
_entity_poly.entity_id
_entity_poly.type
_entity_poly.pdbx_seq_one_letter_code
_entity_poly.pdbx_strand_id
1 'polypeptide(L)'
;MQGRIPLKTKDELVYKYHAVRAGALFIEVKAQSNAHVALTDAKKETNPMYEVMLGGWENTASVIRYDRKKPDKVRVDTPNLLNQNEFKRFSISWLDGRITVRSGDQRGPVMMDWIDPNPIGVSYIGVRTGWGAKGVWKLRFEQNLGYPSSFGSSHDQKNPNVAPSAPLEVRGLDTGSHCWCDAAGGMVPPGAVEGGRDDEPLFVGRAHHEGALLPGKVKPSHSVCYVPWGGAEHGKTDYQVLCGCHPSWVSVSGGNIPANAIPAGETEDGEPLFVGRVHHEDTLTIGKVQASHGVCYIPFGGAEVGFPDYEIMVSQ
;
A
#
# COMPACT_ATOMS: atom_id res chain seq x y z
N MET A 1 -1.19 5.56 29.80
CA MET A 1 -2.23 6.02 28.84
C MET A 1 -2.05 7.52 28.61
N GLN A 2 -1.56 7.97 27.46
CA GLN A 2 -1.47 9.41 27.15
C GLN A 2 -2.65 9.83 26.27
N GLY A 3 -3.40 10.84 26.71
CA GLY A 3 -4.60 11.30 26.03
C GLY A 3 -4.27 12.08 24.76
N ARG A 4 -4.56 11.52 23.59
CA ARG A 4 -4.59 12.29 22.33
C ARG A 4 -5.63 13.40 22.43
N ILE A 5 -5.21 14.63 22.17
CA ILE A 5 -6.09 15.81 22.12
C ILE A 5 -7.16 15.58 21.03
N PRO A 6 -8.47 15.72 21.34
CA PRO A 6 -9.52 15.56 20.34
C PRO A 6 -9.42 16.60 19.23
N LEU A 7 -9.42 16.14 17.98
CA LEU A 7 -9.40 16.99 16.80
C LEU A 7 -10.76 17.68 16.63
N LYS A 8 -10.76 18.97 16.32
CA LYS A 8 -11.99 19.75 16.10
C LYS A 8 -12.10 20.21 14.65
N THR A 9 -13.27 20.05 14.05
CA THR A 9 -13.62 20.58 12.72
C THR A 9 -14.70 21.66 12.89
N LYS A 10 -14.57 22.77 12.16
CA LYS A 10 -15.59 23.83 12.18
C LYS A 10 -16.68 23.52 11.16
N ASP A 11 -17.63 24.44 11.07
CA ASP A 11 -18.62 24.54 9.99
C ASP A 11 -17.93 25.15 8.77
N GLU A 12 -17.07 24.36 8.11
CA GLU A 12 -16.24 24.76 6.97
C GLU A 12 -15.89 23.52 6.13
N LEU A 13 -15.84 23.66 4.80
CA LEU A 13 -15.50 22.55 3.89
C LEU A 13 -13.98 22.30 3.81
N VAL A 14 -13.29 22.25 4.95
CA VAL A 14 -11.82 22.10 5.03
C VAL A 14 -11.43 20.80 5.74
N TYR A 15 -10.73 19.92 5.02
CA TYR A 15 -10.20 18.67 5.55
C TYR A 15 -8.97 18.88 6.43
N LYS A 16 -8.89 18.09 7.52
CA LYS A 16 -7.70 17.99 8.38
C LYS A 16 -7.01 16.65 8.18
N TYR A 17 -5.92 16.68 7.42
CA TYR A 17 -5.19 15.49 6.98
C TYR A 17 -4.19 14.94 7.99
N HIS A 18 -4.20 13.62 8.14
CA HIS A 18 -3.29 12.83 8.97
C HIS A 18 -2.75 11.68 8.13
N ALA A 19 -1.44 11.45 8.17
CA ALA A 19 -0.84 10.28 7.51
C ALA A 19 -1.34 8.99 8.18
N VAL A 20 -1.51 7.93 7.40
CA VAL A 20 -1.96 6.62 7.87
C VAL A 20 -1.05 5.51 7.33
N ARG A 21 -0.83 4.49 8.16
CA ARG A 21 0.06 3.33 7.87
C ARG A 21 -0.65 1.98 7.94
N ALA A 22 -1.98 1.98 8.08
CA ALA A 22 -2.81 0.80 8.25
C ALA A 22 -4.04 0.91 7.36
N GLY A 23 -4.48 -0.20 6.76
CA GLY A 23 -5.70 -0.25 5.93
C GLY A 23 -7.02 -0.13 6.72
N ALA A 24 -6.98 0.42 7.94
CA ALA A 24 -8.13 0.60 8.81
C ALA A 24 -7.99 1.82 9.75
N LEU A 25 -9.12 2.48 9.97
CA LEU A 25 -9.32 3.63 10.83
C LEU A 25 -10.53 3.39 11.74
N PHE A 26 -10.31 3.47 13.04
CA PHE A 26 -11.38 3.61 14.02
C PHE A 26 -11.58 5.10 14.36
N ILE A 27 -12.80 5.59 14.17
CA ILE A 27 -13.21 6.96 14.54
C ILE A 27 -14.21 6.96 15.69
N GLU A 28 -14.04 7.90 16.62
CA GLU A 28 -15.15 8.43 17.43
C GLU A 28 -15.45 9.85 16.95
N VAL A 29 -16.68 10.11 16.50
CA VAL A 29 -17.12 11.44 16.03
C VAL A 29 -18.36 11.91 16.77
N LYS A 30 -18.33 13.16 17.22
CA LYS A 30 -19.47 13.88 17.79
C LYS A 30 -19.78 15.10 16.94
N ALA A 31 -20.89 15.08 16.22
CA ALA A 31 -21.33 16.11 15.28
C ALA A 31 -22.85 16.00 15.09
N GLN A 32 -23.53 17.09 14.73
CA GLN A 32 -24.97 17.07 14.46
C GLN A 32 -25.32 16.23 13.22
N SER A 33 -24.49 16.31 12.18
CA SER A 33 -24.66 15.69 10.86
C SER A 33 -23.34 15.79 10.08
N ASN A 34 -23.36 15.35 8.81
CA ASN A 34 -22.37 15.66 7.78
C ASN A 34 -20.91 15.39 8.23
N ALA A 35 -20.59 14.22 8.76
CA ALA A 35 -19.21 13.82 9.04
C ALA A 35 -18.59 13.21 7.78
N HIS A 36 -17.49 13.77 7.28
CA HIS A 36 -16.79 13.28 6.08
C HIS A 36 -15.41 12.75 6.43
N VAL A 37 -15.06 11.60 5.86
CA VAL A 37 -13.72 11.00 5.87
C VAL A 37 -13.25 10.84 4.43
N ALA A 38 -12.21 11.57 4.06
CA ALA A 38 -11.47 11.40 2.81
C ALA A 38 -10.36 10.37 2.99
N LEU A 39 -10.16 9.51 1.99
CA LEU A 39 -9.01 8.62 1.85
C LEU A 39 -8.26 9.06 0.58
N THR A 40 -7.00 9.48 0.73
CA THR A 40 -6.22 10.15 -0.33
C THR A 40 -4.76 9.66 -0.38
N ASP A 41 -4.10 9.84 -1.52
CA ASP A 41 -2.66 9.52 -1.73
C ASP A 41 -1.70 10.63 -1.23
N ALA A 42 -2.25 11.81 -0.89
CA ALA A 42 -1.49 12.97 -0.43
C ALA A 42 -2.23 13.73 0.69
N LYS A 43 -1.49 14.61 1.39
CA LYS A 43 -1.97 15.45 2.51
C LYS A 43 -2.90 16.61 2.08
N LYS A 44 -3.75 16.37 1.08
CA LYS A 44 -4.64 17.31 0.40
C LYS A 44 -5.81 16.53 -0.22
N GLU A 45 -6.78 17.24 -0.80
CA GLU A 45 -7.74 16.60 -1.69
C GLU A 45 -7.02 16.17 -2.99
N THR A 46 -7.37 14.99 -3.49
CA THR A 46 -6.70 14.31 -4.62
C THR A 46 -7.76 13.85 -5.62
N ASN A 47 -7.35 13.67 -6.87
CA ASN A 47 -8.16 13.00 -7.89
C ASN A 47 -7.30 11.88 -8.46
N PRO A 48 -7.64 10.60 -8.21
CA PRO A 48 -8.83 10.11 -7.51
C PRO A 48 -8.77 10.25 -5.96
N MET A 49 -9.91 10.01 -5.31
CA MET A 49 -10.04 9.85 -3.85
C MET A 49 -11.27 9.02 -3.47
N TYR A 50 -11.29 8.43 -2.27
CA TYR A 50 -12.54 7.95 -1.66
C TYR A 50 -13.09 8.97 -0.65
N GLU A 51 -14.40 9.18 -0.64
CA GLU A 51 -15.11 9.97 0.37
C GLU A 51 -16.18 9.09 1.04
N VAL A 52 -16.00 8.81 2.32
CA VAL A 52 -17.06 8.26 3.19
C VAL A 52 -17.77 9.44 3.86
N MET A 53 -19.09 9.50 3.72
CA MET A 53 -19.94 10.48 4.39
C MET A 53 -20.91 9.77 5.33
N LEU A 54 -20.90 10.17 6.60
CA LEU A 54 -21.75 9.64 7.65
C LEU A 54 -22.76 10.71 8.07
N GLY A 55 -24.05 10.37 8.07
CA GLY A 55 -25.11 11.31 8.45
C GLY A 55 -25.18 12.54 7.52
N GLY A 56 -24.94 12.34 6.23
CA GLY A 56 -25.17 13.35 5.19
C GLY A 56 -26.65 13.74 5.06
N TRP A 57 -26.92 14.84 4.35
CA TRP A 57 -28.27 15.36 4.07
C TRP A 57 -29.12 15.48 5.34
N GLU A 58 -28.74 16.37 6.24
CA GLU A 58 -29.44 16.56 7.53
C GLU A 58 -29.53 15.27 8.36
N ASN A 59 -28.48 14.45 8.34
CA ASN A 59 -28.39 13.21 9.10
C ASN A 59 -29.41 12.14 8.64
N THR A 60 -29.78 12.11 7.36
CA THR A 60 -30.72 11.14 6.78
C THR A 60 -30.04 9.94 6.11
N ALA A 61 -28.83 10.08 5.56
CA ALA A 61 -28.18 9.01 4.82
C ALA A 61 -26.65 9.05 4.89
N SER A 62 -26.02 7.90 4.66
CA SER A 62 -24.56 7.75 4.58
C SER A 62 -24.17 7.20 3.21
N VAL A 63 -22.99 7.59 2.71
CA VAL A 63 -22.51 7.18 1.37
C VAL A 63 -21.03 6.83 1.35
N ILE A 64 -20.66 5.95 0.41
CA ILE A 64 -19.29 5.84 -0.12
C ILE A 64 -19.31 6.48 -1.52
N ARG A 65 -18.37 7.38 -1.80
CA ARG A 65 -18.25 8.10 -3.06
C ARG A 65 -16.83 8.03 -3.59
N TYR A 66 -16.71 7.95 -4.91
CA TYR A 66 -15.45 8.01 -5.64
C TYR A 66 -15.27 9.40 -6.28
N ASP A 67 -14.12 10.02 -6.08
CA ASP A 67 -13.69 11.28 -6.72
C ASP A 67 -14.76 12.40 -6.67
N ARG A 68 -15.49 12.49 -5.56
CA ARG A 68 -16.59 13.44 -5.32
C ARG A 68 -17.68 13.48 -6.42
N LYS A 69 -17.70 12.51 -7.34
CA LYS A 69 -18.63 12.39 -8.48
C LYS A 69 -19.95 11.68 -8.09
N LYS A 70 -20.96 11.83 -8.94
CA LYS A 70 -22.24 11.10 -8.87
C LYS A 70 -22.31 10.06 -10.00
N PRO A 71 -23.03 8.94 -9.82
CA PRO A 71 -23.73 8.52 -8.60
C PRO A 71 -22.78 8.17 -7.44
N ASP A 72 -23.31 8.13 -6.22
CA ASP A 72 -22.56 7.57 -5.08
C ASP A 72 -22.35 6.06 -5.32
N LYS A 73 -21.23 5.49 -4.89
CA LYS A 73 -20.92 4.06 -5.08
C LYS A 73 -21.77 3.18 -4.15
N VAL A 74 -22.01 3.68 -2.95
CA VAL A 74 -22.98 3.12 -1.99
C VAL A 74 -23.77 4.27 -1.39
N ARG A 75 -25.07 4.07 -1.19
CA ARG A 75 -25.94 4.92 -0.37
C ARG A 75 -26.79 4.05 0.53
N VAL A 76 -26.85 4.38 1.82
CA VAL A 76 -27.70 3.72 2.80
C VAL A 76 -28.41 4.78 3.62
N ASP A 77 -29.72 4.65 3.79
CA ASP A 77 -30.49 5.55 4.64
C ASP A 77 -30.17 5.25 6.11
N THR A 78 -29.73 6.28 6.82
CA THR A 78 -29.23 6.21 8.20
C THR A 78 -29.76 7.42 8.99
N PRO A 79 -31.09 7.50 9.19
CA PRO A 79 -31.71 8.63 9.87
C PRO A 79 -31.24 8.75 11.32
N ASN A 80 -30.90 9.97 11.73
CA ASN A 80 -30.43 10.31 13.09
C ASN A 80 -29.13 9.57 13.51
N LEU A 81 -28.28 9.20 12.56
CA LEU A 81 -27.06 8.43 12.83
C LEU A 81 -26.12 9.13 13.82
N LEU A 82 -25.82 10.40 13.57
CA LEU A 82 -24.94 11.23 14.40
C LEU A 82 -25.73 12.09 15.40
N ASN A 83 -25.06 12.61 16.44
CA ASN A 83 -25.62 13.68 17.25
C ASN A 83 -24.52 14.53 17.93
N GLN A 84 -24.87 15.75 18.33
CA GLN A 84 -23.93 16.71 18.94
C GLN A 84 -23.58 16.45 20.42
N ASN A 85 -24.29 15.53 21.08
CA ASN A 85 -24.20 15.28 22.52
C ASN A 85 -23.28 14.09 22.85
N GLU A 86 -23.22 13.09 21.98
CA GLU A 86 -22.56 11.80 22.19
C GLU A 86 -21.56 11.49 21.06
N PHE A 87 -20.46 10.81 21.38
CA PHE A 87 -19.58 10.24 20.36
C PHE A 87 -20.21 8.98 19.74
N LYS A 88 -20.41 9.00 18.42
CA LYS A 88 -20.68 7.79 17.63
C LYS A 88 -19.38 7.19 17.12
N ARG A 89 -19.37 5.86 17.00
CA ARG A 89 -18.18 5.05 16.72
C ARG A 89 -18.33 4.35 15.38
N PHE A 90 -17.28 4.37 14.58
CA PHE A 90 -17.25 3.67 13.29
C PHE A 90 -15.86 3.11 13.03
N SER A 91 -15.81 1.95 12.38
CA SER A 91 -14.61 1.42 11.74
C SER A 91 -14.72 1.61 10.24
N ILE A 92 -13.67 2.12 9.59
CA ILE A 92 -13.55 2.27 8.14
C ILE A 92 -12.28 1.54 7.72
N SER A 93 -12.38 0.56 6.82
CA SER A 93 -11.24 -0.16 6.25
C SER A 93 -11.19 -0.03 4.73
N TRP A 94 -9.99 -0.10 4.16
CA TRP A 94 -9.70 -0.04 2.73
C TRP A 94 -8.63 -1.10 2.40
N LEU A 95 -9.08 -2.36 2.29
CA LEU A 95 -8.21 -3.52 2.10
C LEU A 95 -8.50 -4.13 0.73
N ASP A 96 -7.48 -4.32 -0.10
CA ASP A 96 -7.60 -4.94 -1.43
C ASP A 96 -8.70 -4.31 -2.30
N GLY A 97 -8.77 -2.97 -2.31
CA GLY A 97 -9.81 -2.21 -3.02
C GLY A 97 -11.19 -2.20 -2.35
N ARG A 98 -11.38 -2.92 -1.24
CA ARG A 98 -12.65 -2.98 -0.51
C ARG A 98 -12.74 -1.92 0.58
N ILE A 99 -13.60 -0.94 0.37
CA ILE A 99 -13.99 0.08 1.34
C ILE A 99 -15.16 -0.47 2.16
N THR A 100 -14.92 -0.84 3.42
CA THR A 100 -15.96 -1.30 4.36
C THR A 100 -16.13 -0.31 5.49
N VAL A 101 -17.37 0.04 5.81
CA VAL A 101 -17.75 0.90 6.94
C VAL A 101 -18.65 0.13 7.90
N ARG A 102 -18.28 0.10 9.18
CA ARG A 102 -19.00 -0.62 10.24
C ARG A 102 -19.42 0.31 11.36
N SER A 103 -20.59 0.05 11.95
CA SER A 103 -21.04 0.70 13.18
C SER A 103 -20.31 0.14 14.39
N GLY A 104 -19.75 0.98 15.25
CA GLY A 104 -18.93 0.54 16.38
C GLY A 104 -17.47 0.32 15.98
N ASP A 105 -17.01 -0.93 16.07
CA ASP A 105 -15.63 -1.36 15.79
C ASP A 105 -15.54 -2.32 14.59
N GLN A 106 -14.39 -2.95 14.39
CA GLN A 106 -14.16 -3.90 13.29
C GLN A 106 -15.09 -5.13 13.30
N ARG A 107 -15.63 -5.52 14.46
CA ARG A 107 -16.56 -6.65 14.63
C ARG A 107 -18.02 -6.21 14.54
N GLY A 108 -18.27 -4.90 14.47
CA GLY A 108 -19.61 -4.33 14.38
C GLY A 108 -20.29 -4.58 13.03
N PRO A 109 -21.62 -4.34 12.93
CA PRO A 109 -22.38 -4.56 11.71
C PRO A 109 -21.86 -3.72 10.53
N VAL A 110 -21.80 -4.32 9.34
CA VAL A 110 -21.54 -3.59 8.08
C VAL A 110 -22.67 -2.59 7.86
N MET A 111 -22.31 -1.34 7.65
CA MET A 111 -23.23 -0.28 7.23
C MET A 111 -23.13 -0.03 5.72
N MET A 112 -21.92 0.00 5.19
CA MET A 112 -21.63 0.24 3.78
C MET A 112 -20.42 -0.60 3.37
N ASP A 113 -20.43 -1.14 2.17
CA ASP A 113 -19.36 -1.98 1.65
C ASP A 113 -19.29 -1.84 0.13
N TRP A 114 -18.10 -1.61 -0.41
CA TRP A 114 -17.87 -1.42 -1.84
C TRP A 114 -16.48 -1.91 -2.23
N ILE A 115 -16.36 -2.51 -3.40
CA ILE A 115 -15.07 -2.90 -4.00
C ILE A 115 -14.82 -2.01 -5.21
N ASP A 116 -13.68 -1.33 -5.21
CA ASP A 116 -13.18 -0.59 -6.36
C ASP A 116 -12.52 -1.57 -7.36
N PRO A 117 -12.96 -1.63 -8.63
CA PRO A 117 -12.28 -2.43 -9.64
C PRO A 117 -10.88 -1.89 -10.01
N ASN A 118 -10.55 -0.64 -9.69
CA ASN A 118 -9.22 -0.06 -9.93
C ASN A 118 -8.74 0.68 -8.66
N PRO A 119 -8.28 -0.07 -7.64
CA PRO A 119 -7.98 0.48 -6.31
C PRO A 119 -6.95 1.60 -6.33
N ILE A 120 -7.14 2.60 -5.47
CA ILE A 120 -6.21 3.73 -5.33
C ILE A 120 -5.42 3.63 -4.02
N GLY A 121 -4.17 4.12 -4.04
CA GLY A 121 -3.34 4.21 -2.84
C GLY A 121 -3.92 5.18 -1.81
N VAL A 122 -3.92 4.78 -0.53
CA VAL A 122 -4.41 5.62 0.58
C VAL A 122 -3.31 5.74 1.63
N SER A 123 -2.62 6.87 1.63
CA SER A 123 -1.53 7.22 2.56
C SER A 123 -1.93 8.32 3.55
N TYR A 124 -3.04 9.03 3.28
CA TYR A 124 -3.62 10.04 4.17
C TYR A 124 -5.12 9.81 4.38
N ILE A 125 -5.57 10.13 5.60
CA ILE A 125 -6.98 10.35 5.90
C ILE A 125 -7.23 11.85 6.10
N GLY A 126 -8.29 12.38 5.53
CA GLY A 126 -8.80 13.72 5.84
C GLY A 126 -10.10 13.60 6.61
N VAL A 127 -10.29 14.35 7.70
CA VAL A 127 -11.63 14.48 8.32
C VAL A 127 -12.12 15.92 8.33
N ARG A 128 -13.41 16.10 8.05
CA ARG A 128 -14.14 17.38 8.15
C ARG A 128 -15.60 17.17 8.50
N THR A 129 -16.24 18.24 8.96
CA THR A 129 -17.71 18.35 8.94
C THR A 129 -18.16 19.10 7.67
N GLY A 130 -19.38 18.87 7.24
CA GLY A 130 -20.03 19.67 6.18
C GLY A 130 -20.75 20.90 6.73
N TRP A 131 -21.41 21.63 5.84
CA TRP A 131 -22.21 22.81 6.21
C TRP A 131 -23.25 22.50 7.30
N GLY A 132 -23.44 23.44 8.22
CA GLY A 132 -24.35 23.33 9.36
C GLY A 132 -23.86 22.41 10.48
N ALA A 133 -22.62 21.91 10.42
CA ALA A 133 -22.09 20.96 11.40
C ALA A 133 -20.69 21.32 11.91
N LYS A 134 -20.48 21.12 13.21
CA LYS A 134 -19.17 21.17 13.87
C LYS A 134 -18.87 19.81 14.46
N GLY A 135 -17.61 19.37 14.38
CA GLY A 135 -17.22 18.02 14.77
C GLY A 135 -16.14 18.00 15.84
N VAL A 136 -16.25 17.07 16.78
CA VAL A 136 -15.15 16.64 17.66
C VAL A 136 -14.84 15.19 17.35
N TRP A 137 -13.56 14.90 17.11
CA TRP A 137 -13.09 13.63 16.55
C TRP A 137 -11.98 13.04 17.41
N LYS A 138 -11.97 11.71 17.50
CA LYS A 138 -10.83 10.93 17.98
C LYS A 138 -10.51 9.89 16.92
N LEU A 139 -9.24 9.83 16.52
CA LEU A 139 -8.75 8.98 15.45
C LEU A 139 -7.79 7.94 16.04
N ARG A 140 -8.09 6.65 15.83
CA ARG A 140 -7.24 5.52 16.21
C ARG A 140 -6.94 4.71 14.95
N PHE A 141 -5.65 4.53 14.68
CA PHE A 141 -5.15 3.72 13.58
C PHE A 141 -4.73 2.38 14.17
N GLU A 142 -5.27 1.27 13.65
CA GLU A 142 -5.07 -0.05 14.25
C GLU A 142 -4.03 -0.83 13.43
N GLN A 143 -2.88 -1.13 14.04
CA GLN A 143 -1.74 -1.78 13.36
C GLN A 143 -1.80 -3.32 13.35
N ASN A 144 -2.86 -3.95 13.85
CA ASN A 144 -2.97 -5.42 13.91
C ASN A 144 -4.35 -5.89 13.44
N LEU A 145 -4.42 -6.36 12.19
CA LEU A 145 -5.50 -7.21 11.69
C LEU A 145 -5.06 -8.67 11.83
N GLY A 146 -5.30 -9.25 13.00
CA GLY A 146 -5.09 -10.68 13.24
C GLY A 146 -6.12 -11.50 12.48
N TYR A 147 -5.80 -11.89 11.24
CA TYR A 147 -6.58 -12.87 10.48
C TYR A 147 -6.33 -14.27 11.06
N PRO A 148 -7.37 -15.02 11.47
CA PRO A 148 -7.22 -16.42 11.84
C PRO A 148 -6.94 -17.24 10.58
N SER A 149 -5.83 -17.98 10.59
CA SER A 149 -5.44 -18.91 9.54
C SER A 149 -6.37 -20.13 9.53
N SER A 150 -7.35 -20.15 8.64
CA SER A 150 -8.25 -21.30 8.43
C SER A 150 -8.38 -21.68 6.96
N PHE A 151 -7.32 -22.27 6.41
CA PHE A 151 -7.43 -23.15 5.24
C PHE A 151 -7.06 -24.57 5.67
N GLY A 152 -8.10 -25.38 5.91
CA GLY A 152 -7.95 -26.82 6.13
C GLY A 152 -7.74 -27.53 4.80
N SER A 153 -6.85 -28.52 4.79
CA SER A 153 -6.54 -29.33 3.62
C SER A 153 -7.68 -30.29 3.25
N SER A 154 -8.05 -30.35 1.97
CA SER A 154 -8.74 -31.53 1.42
C SER A 154 -8.53 -31.70 -0.10
N HIS A 155 -7.58 -32.57 -0.45
CA HIS A 155 -7.53 -33.50 -1.59
C HIS A 155 -8.10 -33.16 -2.99
N ASP A 156 -7.23 -33.39 -3.99
CA ASP A 156 -7.53 -33.55 -5.42
C ASP A 156 -8.64 -34.57 -5.77
N GLN A 157 -9.28 -34.33 -6.93
CA GLN A 157 -9.53 -35.38 -7.93
C GLN A 157 -9.60 -34.80 -9.36
N LYS A 158 -8.77 -35.36 -10.28
CA LYS A 158 -8.76 -35.10 -11.75
C LYS A 158 -9.97 -35.81 -12.42
N ASN A 159 -10.39 -35.58 -13.68
CA ASN A 159 -9.64 -35.69 -14.95
C ASN A 159 -10.57 -35.28 -16.18
N PRO A 160 -10.29 -35.52 -17.49
CA PRO A 160 -9.77 -34.48 -18.42
C PRO A 160 -10.48 -34.35 -19.81
N ASN A 161 -9.83 -33.61 -20.74
CA ASN A 161 -10.07 -33.45 -22.20
C ASN A 161 -11.21 -32.48 -22.60
N VAL A 162 -11.10 -31.59 -23.61
CA VAL A 162 -10.42 -31.69 -24.92
C VAL A 162 -9.74 -30.35 -25.36
N ALA A 163 -8.62 -30.45 -26.07
CA ALA A 163 -8.03 -29.47 -27.00
C ALA A 163 -7.46 -30.27 -28.20
N PRO A 164 -7.17 -29.70 -29.40
CA PRO A 164 -6.31 -28.53 -29.66
C PRO A 164 -7.00 -27.54 -30.65
N SER A 165 -6.42 -26.57 -31.38
CA SER A 165 -5.10 -25.96 -31.63
C SER A 165 -5.38 -24.61 -32.38
N ALA A 166 -4.49 -23.69 -32.79
CA ALA A 166 -3.15 -23.16 -32.41
C ALA A 166 -2.60 -22.46 -33.68
N PRO A 167 -1.55 -21.60 -33.66
CA PRO A 167 -0.78 -21.00 -32.55
C PRO A 167 -0.93 -19.44 -32.58
N LEU A 168 -0.12 -18.55 -31.97
CA LEU A 168 1.07 -18.55 -31.07
C LEU A 168 0.85 -17.43 -30.02
N GLU A 169 1.20 -17.63 -28.75
CA GLU A 169 1.46 -16.54 -27.79
C GLU A 169 2.65 -16.89 -26.87
N VAL A 170 3.29 -15.86 -26.31
CA VAL A 170 4.53 -15.96 -25.54
C VAL A 170 4.29 -16.70 -24.22
N ARG A 171 5.19 -17.62 -23.86
CA ARG A 171 5.10 -18.46 -22.66
C ARG A 171 5.17 -17.61 -21.38
N GLY A 172 4.02 -17.31 -20.78
CA GLY A 172 3.94 -17.08 -19.34
C GLY A 172 4.13 -18.42 -18.63
N LEU A 173 5.24 -18.60 -17.90
CA LEU A 173 5.38 -19.72 -16.97
C LEU A 173 4.59 -19.39 -15.70
N ASP A 174 3.75 -20.33 -15.26
CA ASP A 174 3.08 -20.24 -13.96
C ASP A 174 4.13 -20.06 -12.85
N THR A 175 4.14 -18.89 -12.23
CA THR A 175 4.96 -18.56 -11.06
C THR A 175 4.07 -17.91 -10.02
N GLY A 176 4.36 -18.17 -8.74
CA GLY A 176 3.52 -17.72 -7.62
C GLY A 176 3.26 -16.22 -7.64
N SER A 177 2.07 -15.81 -7.17
CA SER A 177 1.47 -14.48 -7.30
C SER A 177 2.26 -13.36 -6.61
N HIS A 178 3.40 -12.99 -7.18
CA HIS A 178 4.14 -11.79 -6.84
C HIS A 178 3.47 -10.59 -7.51
N CYS A 179 3.17 -9.55 -6.73
CA CYS A 179 2.59 -8.31 -7.23
C CYS A 179 3.47 -7.12 -6.82
N TRP A 180 3.59 -6.15 -7.73
CA TRP A 180 4.20 -4.87 -7.44
C TRP A 180 3.08 -3.90 -7.07
N CYS A 181 2.98 -3.57 -5.78
CA CYS A 181 1.96 -2.68 -5.26
C CYS A 181 2.46 -1.24 -5.24
N ASP A 182 1.72 -0.32 -5.87
CA ASP A 182 1.99 1.12 -5.78
C ASP A 182 1.95 1.59 -4.32
N ALA A 183 2.99 2.31 -3.92
CA ALA A 183 3.20 2.75 -2.56
C ALA A 183 3.88 4.13 -2.54
N ALA A 184 3.67 4.84 -1.44
CA ALA A 184 4.27 6.15 -1.24
C ALA A 184 4.51 6.41 0.26
N GLY A 185 5.44 7.32 0.56
CA GLY A 185 5.58 7.88 1.91
C GLY A 185 5.88 6.87 3.03
N GLY A 186 6.55 5.77 2.74
CA GLY A 186 6.89 4.72 3.72
C GLY A 186 5.80 3.68 3.96
N MET A 187 4.77 3.64 3.10
CA MET A 187 3.84 2.51 3.10
C MET A 187 4.57 1.21 2.74
N VAL A 188 4.25 0.18 3.52
CA VAL A 188 4.66 -1.22 3.32
C VAL A 188 3.36 -2.04 3.26
N PRO A 189 2.96 -2.55 2.08
CA PRO A 189 1.72 -3.31 1.96
C PRO A 189 1.79 -4.67 2.69
N PRO A 190 0.63 -5.30 2.97
CA PRO A 190 0.59 -6.66 3.52
C PRO A 190 1.32 -7.67 2.61
N GLY A 191 2.11 -8.55 3.20
CA GLY A 191 2.90 -9.53 2.45
C GLY A 191 4.05 -8.94 1.64
N ALA A 192 4.50 -7.72 1.95
CA ALA A 192 5.72 -7.15 1.39
C ALA A 192 6.96 -7.98 1.72
N VAL A 193 7.86 -8.13 0.75
CA VAL A 193 9.09 -8.89 0.88
C VAL A 193 10.12 -8.10 1.68
N GLU A 194 10.41 -8.54 2.91
CA GLU A 194 11.59 -8.10 3.67
C GLU A 194 12.84 -8.65 2.96
N GLY A 195 13.66 -7.75 2.41
CA GLY A 195 14.89 -8.11 1.70
C GLY A 195 16.16 -7.80 2.50
N GLY A 196 16.06 -7.02 3.58
CA GLY A 196 17.21 -6.53 4.34
C GLY A 196 16.85 -5.89 5.67
N ARG A 197 17.85 -5.31 6.35
CA ARG A 197 17.74 -4.68 7.67
C ARG A 197 18.82 -3.62 7.89
N ASP A 198 18.40 -2.46 8.39
CA ASP A 198 19.20 -1.26 8.68
C ASP A 198 18.47 -0.45 9.78
N ASP A 199 18.74 -0.78 11.05
CA ASP A 199 17.99 -0.48 12.28
C ASP A 199 16.50 -0.93 12.30
N GLU A 200 15.84 -0.94 11.14
CA GLU A 200 14.50 -1.46 10.89
C GLU A 200 14.52 -2.43 9.69
N PRO A 201 13.45 -3.21 9.45
CA PRO A 201 13.31 -4.00 8.23
C PRO A 201 13.32 -3.14 6.97
N LEU A 202 14.09 -3.56 5.96
CA LEU A 202 14.10 -2.98 4.62
C LEU A 202 13.28 -3.87 3.67
N PHE A 203 12.40 -3.24 2.88
CA PHE A 203 11.53 -3.96 1.95
C PHE A 203 11.98 -3.77 0.50
N VAL A 204 11.78 -4.81 -0.30
CA VAL A 204 12.09 -4.80 -1.74
C VAL A 204 11.14 -3.84 -2.43
N GLY A 205 11.69 -2.78 -3.01
CA GLY A 205 10.93 -1.81 -3.80
C GLY A 205 11.57 -1.52 -5.14
N ARG A 206 10.85 -0.74 -5.96
CA ARG A 206 11.35 -0.18 -7.21
C ARG A 206 10.75 1.18 -7.51
N ALA A 207 11.43 2.04 -8.26
CA ALA A 207 10.94 3.37 -8.61
C ALA A 207 11.52 3.88 -9.93
N HIS A 208 10.79 4.78 -10.61
CA HIS A 208 11.26 5.39 -11.86
C HIS A 208 12.28 6.52 -11.60
N HIS A 209 13.40 6.52 -12.34
CA HIS A 209 14.44 7.55 -12.29
C HIS A 209 15.14 7.63 -13.66
N GLU A 210 15.26 8.84 -14.23
CA GLU A 210 15.92 9.11 -15.54
C GLU A 210 15.56 8.11 -16.66
N GLY A 211 14.27 7.78 -16.79
CA GLY A 211 13.76 6.85 -17.82
C GLY A 211 13.81 5.37 -17.43
N ALA A 212 14.68 4.97 -16.50
CA ALA A 212 14.77 3.61 -15.98
C ALA A 212 13.73 3.31 -14.89
N LEU A 213 13.45 2.03 -14.67
CA LEU A 213 12.70 1.50 -13.51
C LEU A 213 13.67 0.71 -12.64
N LEU A 214 14.03 1.27 -11.47
CA LEU A 214 15.17 0.79 -10.69
C LEU A 214 14.73 0.06 -9.42
N PRO A 215 15.20 -1.18 -9.17
CA PRO A 215 15.10 -1.84 -7.86
C PRO A 215 15.88 -1.10 -6.77
N GLY A 216 15.42 -1.21 -5.51
CA GLY A 216 16.04 -0.56 -4.37
C GLY A 216 15.44 -0.94 -3.02
N LYS A 217 15.84 -0.20 -1.97
CA LYS A 217 15.43 -0.43 -0.57
C LYS A 217 14.34 0.56 -0.16
N VAL A 218 13.22 0.06 0.36
CA VAL A 218 12.23 0.91 1.06
C VAL A 218 12.60 0.95 2.53
N LYS A 219 12.86 2.15 3.06
CA LYS A 219 13.13 2.40 4.49
C LYS A 219 11.91 3.09 5.12
N PRO A 220 11.01 2.35 5.83
CA PRO A 220 9.69 2.86 6.22
C PRO A 220 9.72 4.08 7.13
N SER A 221 10.70 4.19 8.04
CA SER A 221 10.84 5.34 8.94
C SER A 221 11.23 6.62 8.20
N HIS A 222 11.98 6.51 7.10
CA HIS A 222 12.38 7.62 6.23
C HIS A 222 11.28 8.04 5.25
N SER A 223 10.22 7.23 5.10
CA SER A 223 9.15 7.43 4.13
C SER A 223 9.58 7.40 2.65
N VAL A 224 10.67 6.70 2.35
CA VAL A 224 11.39 6.75 1.06
C VAL A 224 11.76 5.36 0.55
N CYS A 225 11.65 5.16 -0.77
CA CYS A 225 12.37 4.14 -1.52
C CYS A 225 13.67 4.74 -2.06
N TYR A 226 14.81 4.18 -1.69
CA TYR A 226 16.11 4.59 -2.19
C TYR A 226 16.52 3.70 -3.35
N VAL A 227 16.83 4.30 -4.50
CA VAL A 227 17.31 3.62 -5.71
C VAL A 227 18.70 4.12 -6.10
N PRO A 228 19.62 3.23 -6.53
CA PRO A 228 20.96 3.62 -6.96
C PRO A 228 21.00 3.96 -8.45
N TRP A 229 21.56 5.11 -8.82
CA TRP A 229 21.76 5.51 -10.22
C TRP A 229 22.84 6.59 -10.39
N GLY A 230 23.67 6.46 -11.43
CA GLY A 230 24.62 7.49 -11.86
C GLY A 230 25.69 7.85 -10.82
N GLY A 231 26.06 6.91 -9.94
CA GLY A 231 26.99 7.13 -8.83
C GLY A 231 26.35 7.63 -7.53
N ALA A 232 25.03 7.83 -7.48
CA ALA A 232 24.33 8.40 -6.32
C ALA A 232 23.14 7.54 -5.82
N GLU A 233 22.79 7.72 -4.54
CA GLU A 233 21.56 7.22 -3.91
C GLU A 233 20.43 8.25 -4.07
N HIS A 234 19.33 7.85 -4.70
CA HIS A 234 18.18 8.72 -4.98
C HIS A 234 16.97 8.34 -4.15
N GLY A 235 16.51 9.25 -3.28
CA GLY A 235 15.27 9.08 -2.54
C GLY A 235 14.03 9.34 -3.40
N LYS A 236 13.12 8.36 -3.45
CA LYS A 236 11.84 8.41 -4.16
C LYS A 236 10.67 8.31 -3.19
N THR A 237 9.73 9.24 -3.33
CA THR A 237 8.47 9.27 -2.56
C THR A 237 7.39 8.38 -3.14
N ASP A 238 7.47 8.14 -4.45
CA ASP A 238 6.52 7.36 -5.25
C ASP A 238 7.26 6.15 -5.82
N TYR A 239 6.80 4.95 -5.48
CA TYR A 239 7.50 3.70 -5.73
C TYR A 239 6.53 2.51 -5.72
N GLN A 240 7.03 1.32 -6.02
CA GLN A 240 6.29 0.07 -5.86
C GLN A 240 7.00 -0.82 -4.84
N VAL A 241 6.24 -1.63 -4.10
CA VAL A 241 6.75 -2.64 -3.16
C VAL A 241 6.40 -4.03 -3.67
N LEU A 242 7.37 -4.95 -3.65
CA LEU A 242 7.14 -6.35 -4.01
C LEU A 242 6.37 -7.06 -2.89
N CYS A 243 5.22 -7.63 -3.22
CA CYS A 243 4.31 -8.26 -2.28
C CYS A 243 3.82 -9.63 -2.77
N GLY A 244 3.27 -10.44 -1.86
CA GLY A 244 2.52 -11.66 -2.21
C GLY A 244 3.37 -12.91 -2.50
N CYS A 245 4.70 -12.83 -2.41
CA CYS A 245 5.61 -13.95 -2.67
C CYS A 245 6.61 -14.17 -1.54
N HIS A 246 7.21 -15.37 -1.53
CA HIS A 246 8.25 -15.79 -0.60
C HIS A 246 9.48 -16.21 -1.42
N PRO A 247 10.27 -15.25 -1.95
CA PRO A 247 11.42 -15.57 -2.79
C PRO A 247 12.56 -16.18 -1.96
N SER A 248 13.42 -16.93 -2.64
CA SER A 248 14.69 -17.39 -2.09
C SER A 248 15.81 -16.42 -2.48
N TRP A 249 16.89 -16.43 -1.69
CA TRP A 249 18.09 -15.64 -1.95
C TRP A 249 19.25 -16.59 -2.23
N VAL A 250 19.99 -16.34 -3.32
CA VAL A 250 21.07 -17.21 -3.79
C VAL A 250 22.35 -16.39 -3.95
N SER A 251 23.43 -16.82 -3.29
CA SER A 251 24.74 -16.19 -3.45
C SER A 251 25.30 -16.44 -4.84
N VAL A 252 25.67 -15.36 -5.54
CA VAL A 252 26.23 -15.37 -6.90
C VAL A 252 27.34 -14.32 -6.99
N SER A 253 28.10 -14.35 -8.10
CA SER A 253 29.09 -13.32 -8.39
C SER A 253 29.14 -12.97 -9.88
N GLY A 254 29.59 -11.75 -10.19
CA GLY A 254 29.66 -11.25 -11.56
C GLY A 254 28.27 -11.10 -12.20
N GLY A 255 28.20 -11.34 -13.51
CA GLY A 255 26.95 -11.36 -14.28
C GLY A 255 26.21 -12.71 -14.27
N ASN A 256 26.51 -13.61 -13.33
CA ASN A 256 25.94 -14.96 -13.30
C ASN A 256 24.51 -14.98 -12.73
N ILE A 257 23.54 -14.54 -13.54
CA ILE A 257 22.12 -14.49 -13.17
C ILE A 257 21.49 -15.90 -13.27
N PRO A 258 20.90 -16.45 -12.18
CA PRO A 258 20.16 -17.71 -12.23
C PRO A 258 18.93 -17.63 -13.15
N ALA A 259 18.59 -18.73 -13.83
CA ALA A 259 17.46 -18.77 -14.76
C ALA A 259 16.08 -18.54 -14.11
N ASN A 260 15.98 -18.66 -12.79
CA ASN A 260 14.80 -18.37 -11.96
C ASN A 260 14.89 -17.03 -11.20
N ALA A 261 15.85 -16.16 -11.53
CA ALA A 261 15.90 -14.80 -11.00
C ALA A 261 14.67 -13.99 -11.48
N ILE A 262 14.07 -13.23 -10.57
CA ILE A 262 12.84 -12.47 -10.85
C ILE A 262 13.23 -11.08 -11.37
N PRO A 263 12.89 -10.71 -12.63
CA PRO A 263 13.10 -9.35 -13.13
C PRO A 263 12.27 -8.36 -12.31
N ALA A 264 12.90 -7.26 -11.90
CA ALA A 264 12.31 -6.28 -11.01
C ALA A 264 12.31 -4.85 -11.58
N GLY A 265 13.06 -4.61 -12.64
CA GLY A 265 13.14 -3.31 -13.31
C GLY A 265 13.79 -3.41 -14.68
N GLU A 266 14.08 -2.25 -15.27
CA GLU A 266 14.74 -2.13 -16.56
C GLU A 266 15.55 -0.82 -16.63
N THR A 267 16.64 -0.81 -17.39
CA THR A 267 17.41 0.40 -17.71
C THR A 267 16.67 1.25 -18.76
N GLU A 268 17.16 2.45 -18.99
CA GLU A 268 16.76 3.36 -20.07
C GLU A 268 16.81 2.73 -21.47
N ASP A 269 17.70 1.75 -21.69
CA ASP A 269 17.84 0.98 -22.95
C ASP A 269 17.04 -0.35 -22.94
N GLY A 270 16.31 -0.65 -21.86
CA GLY A 270 15.53 -1.89 -21.72
C GLY A 270 16.34 -3.12 -21.28
N GLU A 271 17.55 -2.96 -20.71
CA GLU A 271 18.24 -4.08 -20.06
C GLU A 271 17.47 -4.48 -18.78
N PRO A 272 17.08 -5.75 -18.59
CA PRO A 272 16.38 -6.18 -17.39
C PRO A 272 17.26 -6.09 -16.14
N LEU A 273 16.73 -5.48 -15.09
CA LEU A 273 17.35 -5.35 -13.78
C LEU A 273 16.72 -6.31 -12.77
N PHE A 274 17.54 -6.88 -11.88
CA PHE A 274 17.11 -7.84 -10.86
C PHE A 274 17.31 -7.27 -9.45
N VAL A 275 16.68 -7.88 -8.44
CA VAL A 275 16.90 -7.51 -7.04
C VAL A 275 18.10 -8.27 -6.50
N GLY A 276 19.07 -7.53 -5.98
CA GLY A 276 20.18 -8.09 -5.20
C GLY A 276 20.19 -7.53 -3.78
N ARG A 277 20.93 -8.20 -2.89
CA ARG A 277 21.26 -7.67 -1.57
C ARG A 277 22.71 -7.99 -1.19
N VAL A 278 23.26 -7.15 -0.33
CA VAL A 278 24.67 -7.21 0.11
C VAL A 278 24.75 -6.89 1.60
N HIS A 279 25.65 -7.56 2.32
CA HIS A 279 26.06 -7.17 3.66
C HIS A 279 27.09 -6.04 3.59
N HIS A 280 26.76 -4.87 4.13
CA HIS A 280 27.62 -3.68 4.11
C HIS A 280 27.43 -2.84 5.37
N GLU A 281 28.53 -2.49 6.05
CA GLU A 281 28.56 -1.70 7.30
C GLU A 281 27.48 -2.13 8.32
N ASP A 282 27.54 -3.41 8.72
CA ASP A 282 26.60 -4.09 9.63
C ASP A 282 25.11 -4.14 9.19
N THR A 283 24.76 -3.54 8.05
CA THR A 283 23.45 -3.68 7.41
C THR A 283 23.40 -4.86 6.43
N LEU A 284 22.19 -5.34 6.15
CA LEU A 284 21.89 -6.14 4.97
C LEU A 284 20.98 -5.28 4.09
N THR A 285 21.45 -4.82 2.93
CA THR A 285 20.75 -3.79 2.14
C THR A 285 20.50 -4.23 0.71
N ILE A 286 19.39 -3.73 0.16
CA ILE A 286 18.80 -4.13 -1.12
C ILE A 286 19.23 -3.16 -2.22
N GLY A 287 19.52 -3.67 -3.41
CA GLY A 287 19.98 -2.90 -4.57
C GLY A 287 19.53 -3.48 -5.91
N LYS A 288 19.98 -2.84 -7.00
CA LYS A 288 19.77 -3.34 -8.36
C LYS A 288 20.95 -4.23 -8.76
N VAL A 289 20.68 -5.32 -9.47
CA VAL A 289 21.68 -6.11 -10.18
C VAL A 289 21.58 -5.78 -11.65
N GLN A 290 22.70 -5.41 -12.26
CA GLN A 290 22.81 -5.14 -13.69
C GLN A 290 23.79 -6.15 -14.29
N ALA A 291 23.26 -7.07 -15.11
CA ALA A 291 24.01 -8.24 -15.56
C ALA A 291 25.16 -7.88 -16.50
N SER A 292 24.96 -6.87 -17.37
CA SER A 292 25.99 -6.35 -18.27
C SER A 292 27.21 -5.75 -17.53
N HIS A 293 26.99 -5.15 -16.36
CA HIS A 293 28.03 -4.60 -15.50
C HIS A 293 28.63 -5.63 -14.53
N GLY A 294 27.95 -6.77 -14.34
CA GLY A 294 28.41 -7.86 -13.48
C GLY A 294 28.47 -7.53 -11.99
N VAL A 295 27.63 -6.61 -11.50
CA VAL A 295 27.62 -6.18 -10.09
C VAL A 295 26.20 -5.95 -9.57
N CYS A 296 26.04 -6.05 -8.24
CA CYS A 296 24.94 -5.45 -7.51
C CYS A 296 25.32 -4.04 -7.04
N TYR A 297 24.55 -3.04 -7.44
CA TYR A 297 24.65 -1.68 -6.93
C TYR A 297 23.66 -1.49 -5.79
N ILE A 298 24.15 -1.11 -4.61
CA ILE A 298 23.32 -0.69 -3.48
C ILE A 298 23.30 0.84 -3.37
N PRO A 299 22.16 1.45 -2.99
CA PRO A 299 22.13 2.82 -2.52
C PRO A 299 22.57 2.83 -1.05
N PHE A 300 23.61 3.60 -0.70
CA PHE A 300 24.10 3.70 0.66
C PHE A 300 24.87 5.02 0.90
N GLY A 301 24.57 5.70 2.02
CA GLY A 301 25.31 6.91 2.44
C GLY A 301 25.26 8.08 1.45
N GLY A 302 24.24 8.17 0.59
CA GLY A 302 24.17 9.13 -0.51
C GLY A 302 24.83 8.69 -1.82
N ALA A 303 25.51 7.54 -1.85
CA ALA A 303 26.22 7.01 -3.01
C ALA A 303 25.57 5.75 -3.61
N GLU A 304 25.89 5.48 -4.88
CA GLU A 304 25.71 4.16 -5.50
C GLU A 304 27.01 3.37 -5.35
N VAL A 305 26.96 2.22 -4.66
CA VAL A 305 28.14 1.40 -4.34
C VAL A 305 27.99 0.02 -4.98
N GLY A 306 28.94 -0.37 -5.84
CA GLY A 306 28.90 -1.62 -6.61
C GLY A 306 29.67 -2.76 -5.97
N PHE A 307 29.08 -3.96 -5.95
CA PHE A 307 29.63 -5.19 -5.37
C PHE A 307 29.60 -6.33 -6.39
N PRO A 308 30.73 -7.02 -6.65
CA PRO A 308 30.78 -8.15 -7.57
C PRO A 308 30.21 -9.44 -6.99
N ASP A 309 30.19 -9.59 -5.67
CA ASP A 309 29.63 -10.73 -4.93
C ASP A 309 28.37 -10.28 -4.17
N TYR A 310 27.26 -10.98 -4.35
CA TYR A 310 25.96 -10.57 -3.82
C TYR A 310 24.99 -11.76 -3.71
N GLU A 311 23.88 -11.59 -2.99
CA GLU A 311 22.74 -12.51 -3.06
C GLU A 311 21.69 -11.97 -4.04
N ILE A 312 21.21 -12.80 -4.97
CA ILE A 312 20.15 -12.46 -5.92
C ILE A 312 18.83 -13.11 -5.52
N MET A 313 17.73 -12.40 -5.74
CA MET A 313 16.37 -12.84 -5.46
C MET A 313 15.82 -13.74 -6.58
N VAL A 314 15.39 -14.95 -6.23
CA VAL A 314 14.89 -15.97 -7.18
C VAL A 314 13.53 -16.54 -6.76
N SER A 315 12.76 -17.05 -7.73
CA SER A 315 11.56 -17.83 -7.43
C SER A 315 11.93 -19.22 -6.87
N GLN A 316 11.08 -19.75 -6.00
CA GLN A 316 11.14 -21.15 -5.54
C GLN A 316 10.69 -22.12 -6.63
#